data_AF-A0A9E4IZ50-F1
#
_entry.id   AF-A0A9E4IZ50-F1
#
_cell.length_a   1.000
_cell.length_b   1.000
_cell.length_c   1.000
_cell.angle_alpha   90.00
_cell.angle_beta   90.00
_cell.angle_gamma   90.00
#
_symmetry.space_group_name_H-M   'P 1'
#
loop_
_entity.id
_entity.type
_entity.pdbx_description
1 polymer ?
#
loop_
_entity_poly.entity_id
_entity_poly.type
_entity_poly.pdbx_seq_one_letter_code
_entity_poly.pdbx_strand_id
1 'polypeptide(L)'
;MNLFQRATNPWGQDVLTGIDWSLFWIALIAGGVFLILHLALRRRWIGDEKKAAKNAVDDPGLPQKIQRHSLASRLFHAVMGISMILLLITGFLPKVGLEFAWLEIHWITGLILTASIVFHIIHATFFQSLRTSRTSAT
;
A
#
# COMPACT_ATOMS: atom_id res chain seq x y z
N MET A 1 -14.19 26.08 5.57
CA MET A 1 -14.24 24.61 5.54
C MET A 1 -14.28 24.13 6.97
N ASN A 2 -15.33 23.41 7.37
CA ASN A 2 -15.33 22.75 8.67
C ASN A 2 -14.39 21.55 8.53
N LEU A 3 -13.37 21.43 9.39
CA LEU A 3 -12.51 20.23 9.43
C LEU A 3 -13.18 19.09 10.20
N PHE A 4 -14.13 19.46 11.04
CA PHE A 4 -14.74 18.61 12.05
C PHE A 4 -16.25 18.77 11.98
N GLN A 5 -16.96 17.65 12.01
CA GLN A 5 -18.41 17.61 12.13
C GLN A 5 -18.76 17.63 13.61
N ARG A 6 -19.63 18.56 13.97
CA ARG A 6 -20.13 18.72 15.33
C ARG A 6 -21.65 18.61 15.32
N ALA A 7 -22.20 17.96 16.32
CA ALA A 7 -23.63 17.86 16.51
C ALA A 7 -23.96 17.95 17.99
N THR A 8 -25.16 18.46 18.29
CA THR A 8 -25.68 18.47 19.65
C THR A 8 -26.22 17.09 19.99
N ASN A 9 -25.72 16.49 21.07
CA ASN A 9 -26.27 15.24 21.57
C ASN A 9 -27.66 15.47 22.24
N PRO A 10 -28.40 14.41 22.59
CA PRO A 10 -29.70 14.55 23.26
C PRO A 10 -29.68 15.28 24.62
N TRP A 11 -28.50 15.49 25.21
CA TRP A 11 -28.29 16.22 26.46
C TRP A 11 -27.85 17.68 26.25
N GLY A 12 -27.92 18.19 25.02
CA GLY A 12 -27.59 19.58 24.71
C GLY A 12 -26.08 19.87 24.62
N GLN A 13 -25.22 18.84 24.65
CA GLN A 13 -23.77 19.03 24.58
C GLN A 13 -23.29 19.02 23.13
N ASP A 14 -22.42 19.97 22.78
CA ASP A 14 -21.72 20.00 21.49
C ASP A 14 -20.66 18.90 21.46
N VAL A 15 -20.86 17.86 20.65
CA VAL A 15 -19.96 16.72 20.53
C VAL A 15 -19.40 16.59 19.12
N LEU A 16 -18.14 16.16 19.04
CA LEU A 16 -17.47 15.84 17.78
C LEU A 16 -18.02 14.52 17.23
N THR A 17 -18.74 14.58 16.12
CA THR A 17 -19.34 13.39 15.48
C THR A 17 -18.43 12.77 14.42
N GLY A 18 -17.51 13.55 13.86
CA GLY A 18 -16.59 13.01 12.86
C GLY A 18 -15.70 14.05 12.19
N ILE A 19 -14.97 13.55 11.20
CA ILE A 19 -14.13 14.36 10.31
C ILE A 19 -14.98 14.78 9.11
N ASP A 20 -14.84 16.03 8.67
CA ASP A 20 -15.61 16.51 7.53
C ASP A 20 -15.18 15.87 6.21
N TRP A 21 -16.14 15.68 5.30
CA TRP A 21 -15.89 15.07 3.99
C TRP A 21 -14.95 15.90 3.09
N SER A 22 -14.80 17.19 3.37
CA SER A 22 -13.82 18.05 2.68
C SER A 22 -12.38 17.53 2.84
N LEU A 23 -12.05 16.90 3.97
CA LEU A 23 -10.70 16.35 4.21
C LEU A 23 -10.41 15.15 3.32
N PHE A 24 -11.41 14.34 2.97
CA PHE A 24 -11.26 13.27 1.99
C PHE A 24 -10.83 13.83 0.63
N TRP A 25 -11.49 14.89 0.15
CA TRP A 25 -11.14 15.53 -1.11
C TRP A 25 -9.76 16.19 -1.09
N ILE A 26 -9.40 16.86 0.01
CA ILE A 26 -8.06 17.44 0.19
C ILE A 26 -7.00 16.34 0.14
N ALA A 27 -7.18 15.24 0.87
CA ALA A 27 -6.25 14.13 0.87
C ALA A 27 -6.12 13.48 -0.51
N LEU A 28 -7.23 13.33 -1.23
CA LEU A 28 -7.25 12.76 -2.58
C LEU A 28 -6.50 13.64 -3.58
N ILE A 29 -6.73 14.96 -3.56
CA ILE A 29 -6.01 15.90 -4.43
C ILE A 29 -4.52 15.96 -4.06
N ALA A 30 -4.19 16.06 -2.78
CA ALA A 30 -2.80 16.10 -2.31
C ALA A 30 -2.05 14.82 -2.70
N GLY A 31 -2.68 13.65 -2.54
CA GLY A 31 -2.15 12.37 -2.99
C GLY A 31 -1.95 12.34 -4.51
N GLY A 32 -2.90 12.84 -5.30
CA GLY A 32 -2.78 12.94 -6.76
C GLY A 32 -1.62 13.84 -7.20
N VAL A 33 -1.49 15.03 -6.61
CA VAL A 33 -0.36 15.95 -6.86
C VAL A 33 0.96 15.29 -6.49
N PHE A 34 1.03 14.62 -5.35
CA PHE A 34 2.22 13.88 -4.93
C PHE A 34 2.59 12.79 -5.95
N LEU A 35 1.63 12.01 -6.46
CA LEU A 35 1.89 10.99 -7.46
C LEU A 35 2.41 11.59 -8.78
N ILE A 36 1.82 12.70 -9.25
CA ILE A 36 2.26 13.40 -10.46
C ILE A 36 3.70 13.90 -10.29
N LEU A 37 3.99 14.58 -9.17
CA LEU A 37 5.32 15.06 -8.84
C LEU A 37 6.32 13.90 -8.75
N HIS A 38 5.96 12.83 -8.04
CA HIS A 38 6.79 11.65 -7.89
C HIS A 38 7.10 10.99 -9.24
N LEU A 39 6.12 10.90 -10.15
CA LEU A 39 6.31 10.38 -11.50
C LEU A 39 7.22 11.29 -12.34
N ALA A 40 7.04 12.60 -12.26
CA ALA A 40 7.89 13.57 -12.95
C ALA A 40 9.34 13.51 -12.48
N LEU A 41 9.55 13.49 -11.15
CA LEU A 41 10.87 13.33 -10.53
C LEU A 41 11.47 11.96 -10.89
N ARG A 42 10.71 10.87 -10.77
CA ARG A 42 11.18 9.53 -11.13
C ARG A 42 11.63 9.45 -12.60
N ARG A 43 10.92 10.07 -13.54
CA ARG A 43 11.34 10.08 -14.97
C ARG A 43 12.71 10.72 -15.16
N ARG A 44 13.00 11.80 -14.43
CA ARG A 44 14.32 12.44 -14.45
C ARG A 44 15.40 11.52 -13.87
N TRP A 45 15.12 10.89 -12.72
CA TRP A 45 16.10 10.08 -11.99
C TRP A 45 16.38 8.72 -12.66
N ILE A 46 15.38 8.09 -13.28
CA ILE A 46 15.57 6.86 -14.09
C ILE A 46 16.55 7.12 -15.24
N GLY A 47 16.53 8.31 -15.84
CA GLY A 47 17.48 8.67 -16.90
C GLY A 47 18.93 8.65 -16.40
N ASP A 48 19.15 9.14 -15.19
CA ASP A 48 20.47 9.18 -14.56
C ASP A 48 20.92 7.79 -14.11
N GLU A 49 20.03 6.96 -13.56
CA GLU A 49 20.32 5.56 -13.23
C GLU A 49 20.64 4.73 -14.47
N LYS A 50 19.92 4.92 -15.58
CA LYS A 50 20.23 4.22 -16.84
C LYS A 50 21.58 4.64 -17.40
N LYS A 51 21.95 5.91 -17.28
CA LYS A 51 23.29 6.40 -17.66
C LYS A 51 24.37 5.83 -16.75
N ALA A 52 24.14 5.81 -15.44
CA ALA A 52 25.05 5.23 -14.46
C ALA A 52 25.21 3.70 -14.63
N ALA A 53 24.13 2.97 -14.87
CA ALA A 53 24.15 1.52 -15.13
C ALA A 53 24.83 1.17 -16.46
N LYS A 54 24.68 2.02 -17.50
CA LYS A 54 25.42 1.87 -18.76
C LYS A 54 26.93 2.11 -18.59
N ASN A 55 27.31 2.92 -17.61
CA ASN A 55 28.70 3.23 -17.27
C ASN A 55 29.25 2.32 -16.15
N ALA A 56 28.43 1.45 -15.56
CA ALA A 56 28.87 0.47 -14.58
C ALA A 56 29.63 -0.63 -15.30
N VAL A 57 30.85 -0.88 -14.83
CA VAL A 57 31.82 -1.83 -15.40
C VAL A 57 31.17 -3.20 -15.63
N ASP A 58 31.36 -3.75 -16.82
CA ASP A 58 31.13 -5.16 -17.14
C ASP A 58 32.15 -5.99 -16.32
N ASP A 59 31.84 -6.27 -15.06
CA ASP A 59 32.61 -7.20 -14.23
C ASP A 59 32.35 -8.63 -14.74
N PRO A 60 33.35 -9.32 -15.31
CA PRO A 60 33.20 -10.67 -15.85
C PRO A 60 32.76 -11.71 -14.79
N GLY A 61 32.87 -11.39 -13.51
CA GLY A 61 32.50 -12.25 -12.39
C GLY A 61 31.04 -12.12 -11.92
N LEU A 62 30.26 -11.17 -12.43
CA LEU A 62 28.89 -10.95 -11.98
C LEU A 62 27.86 -11.66 -12.90
N PRO A 63 26.93 -12.45 -12.35
CA PRO A 63 25.87 -13.07 -13.14
C PRO A 63 24.96 -12.00 -13.76
N GLN A 64 24.63 -12.19 -15.04
CA GLN A 64 23.85 -11.25 -15.86
C GLN A 64 22.48 -10.85 -15.28
N LYS A 65 21.93 -11.66 -14.34
CA LYS A 65 20.66 -11.37 -13.66
C LYS A 65 20.63 -11.92 -12.24
N ILE A 66 20.60 -11.02 -11.25
CA ILE A 66 20.42 -11.38 -9.84
C ILE A 66 18.92 -11.41 -9.51
N GLN A 67 18.40 -12.57 -9.11
CA GLN A 67 17.01 -12.70 -8.66
C GLN A 67 16.85 -12.18 -7.22
N ARG A 68 16.54 -10.88 -7.08
CA ARG A 68 16.33 -10.25 -5.75
C ARG A 68 15.06 -10.72 -5.02
N HIS A 69 13.99 -11.00 -5.77
CA HIS A 69 12.71 -11.48 -5.22
C HIS A 69 12.12 -12.56 -6.13
N SER A 70 11.63 -13.64 -5.53
CA SER A 70 10.92 -14.69 -6.24
C SER A 70 9.58 -14.18 -6.79
N LEU A 71 9.08 -14.77 -7.87
CA LEU A 71 7.75 -14.45 -8.40
C LEU A 71 6.65 -14.69 -7.37
N ALA A 72 6.77 -15.77 -6.59
CA ALA A 72 5.85 -16.07 -5.49
C ALA A 72 5.78 -14.93 -4.46
N SER A 73 6.93 -14.37 -4.06
CA SER A 73 6.97 -13.24 -3.13
C SER A 73 6.29 -12.00 -3.69
N ARG A 74 6.46 -11.72 -4.99
CA ARG A 74 5.81 -10.58 -5.65
C ARG A 74 4.31 -10.76 -5.75
N LEU A 75 3.86 -11.96 -6.13
CA LEU A 75 2.44 -12.27 -6.27
C LEU A 75 1.75 -12.20 -4.91
N PHE A 76 2.36 -12.76 -3.88
CA PHE A 76 1.86 -12.70 -2.52
C PHE A 76 1.70 -11.25 -2.03
N HIS A 77 2.72 -10.42 -2.25
CA HIS A 77 2.62 -8.99 -1.92
C HIS A 77 1.56 -8.26 -2.76
N ALA A 78 1.46 -8.58 -4.04
CA ALA A 78 0.45 -8.02 -4.93
C ALA A 78 -0.98 -8.36 -4.46
N VAL A 79 -1.22 -9.58 -3.98
CA VAL A 79 -2.51 -9.97 -3.40
C VAL A 79 -2.86 -9.07 -2.21
N MET A 80 -1.94 -8.87 -1.27
CA MET A 80 -2.18 -7.95 -0.14
C MET A 80 -2.47 -6.52 -0.60
N GLY A 81 -1.74 -6.01 -1.60
CA GLY A 81 -1.97 -4.69 -2.17
C GLY A 81 -3.33 -4.56 -2.85
N ILE A 82 -3.75 -5.56 -3.63
CA ILE A 82 -5.07 -5.61 -4.28
C ILE A 82 -6.17 -5.67 -3.23
N SER A 83 -6.03 -6.51 -2.19
CA SER A 83 -7.01 -6.59 -1.11
C SER A 83 -7.17 -5.26 -0.38
N MET A 84 -6.07 -4.53 -0.13
CA MET A 84 -6.14 -3.19 0.46
C MET A 84 -6.94 -2.23 -0.42
N ILE A 85 -6.68 -2.20 -1.74
CA ILE A 85 -7.42 -1.36 -2.68
C ILE A 85 -8.91 -1.70 -2.69
N LEU A 86 -9.26 -2.99 -2.73
CA LEU A 86 -10.65 -3.44 -2.71
C LEU A 86 -11.37 -3.07 -1.41
N LEU A 87 -10.70 -3.17 -0.26
CA LEU A 87 -11.27 -2.75 1.03
C LEU A 87 -11.54 -1.25 1.09
N LEU A 88 -10.65 -0.42 0.51
CA LEU A 88 -10.87 1.01 0.39
C LEU A 88 -12.09 1.29 -0.51
N ILE A 89 -12.15 0.66 -1.68
CA ILE A 89 -13.28 0.84 -2.61
C ILE A 89 -14.60 0.46 -1.91
N THR A 90 -14.67 -0.75 -1.34
CA THR A 90 -15.88 -1.27 -0.71
C THR A 90 -16.27 -0.54 0.59
N GLY A 91 -15.32 0.10 1.28
CA GLY A 91 -15.58 0.91 2.48
C GLY A 91 -16.04 2.34 2.15
N PHE A 92 -15.52 2.94 1.07
CA PHE A 92 -15.77 4.35 0.73
C PHE A 92 -16.87 4.56 -0.32
N LEU A 93 -16.99 3.70 -1.35
CA LEU A 93 -18.02 3.87 -2.39
C LEU A 93 -19.48 3.79 -1.89
N PRO A 94 -19.84 3.02 -0.86
CA PRO A 94 -21.19 3.09 -0.28
C PRO A 94 -21.55 4.49 0.23
N LYS A 95 -20.55 5.26 0.69
CA LYS A 95 -20.77 6.62 1.23
C LYS A 95 -21.12 7.64 0.14
N VAL A 96 -20.80 7.37 -1.12
CA VAL A 96 -21.17 8.24 -2.24
C VAL A 96 -22.52 7.85 -2.89
N GLY A 97 -23.26 6.92 -2.28
CA GLY A 97 -24.63 6.57 -2.71
C GLY A 97 -24.70 5.53 -3.82
N LEU A 98 -23.61 4.84 -4.15
CA LEU A 98 -23.66 3.70 -5.07
C LEU A 98 -24.25 2.49 -4.33
N GLU A 99 -25.37 1.97 -4.80
CA GLU A 99 -26.04 0.80 -4.20
C GLU A 99 -25.56 -0.50 -4.87
N PHE A 100 -24.81 -1.31 -4.13
CA PHE A 100 -24.28 -2.60 -4.57
C PHE A 100 -24.06 -3.50 -3.35
N ALA A 101 -23.80 -4.79 -3.55
CA ALA A 101 -23.48 -5.76 -2.49
C ALA A 101 -22.07 -5.57 -1.89
N TRP A 102 -21.74 -4.33 -1.47
CA TRP A 102 -20.43 -3.94 -0.97
C TRP A 102 -19.96 -4.76 0.22
N LEU A 103 -20.89 -5.06 1.13
CA LEU A 103 -20.60 -5.81 2.35
C LEU A 103 -20.00 -7.18 2.03
N GLU A 104 -20.56 -7.89 1.04
CA GLU A 104 -20.11 -9.23 0.65
C GLU A 104 -18.66 -9.22 0.17
N ILE A 105 -18.33 -8.31 -0.75
CA ILE A 105 -16.95 -8.15 -1.22
C ILE A 105 -16.03 -7.71 -0.07
N HIS A 106 -16.51 -6.81 0.80
CA HIS A 106 -15.70 -6.25 1.88
C HIS A 106 -15.22 -7.33 2.87
N TRP A 107 -16.12 -8.14 3.41
CA TRP A 107 -15.73 -9.14 4.41
C TRP A 107 -14.90 -10.28 3.80
N ILE A 108 -15.21 -10.72 2.57
CA ILE A 108 -14.41 -11.74 1.87
C ILE A 108 -12.98 -11.22 1.65
N THR A 109 -12.85 -9.99 1.15
CA THR A 109 -11.55 -9.35 0.94
C THR A 109 -10.80 -9.16 2.27
N GLY A 110 -11.52 -8.80 3.33
CA GLY A 110 -10.97 -8.64 4.68
C GLY A 110 -10.40 -9.94 5.24
N LEU A 111 -11.06 -11.08 5.03
CA LEU A 111 -10.53 -12.39 5.41
C LEU A 111 -9.28 -12.76 4.62
N ILE A 112 -9.28 -12.53 3.29
CA ILE A 112 -8.12 -12.77 2.43
C ILE A 112 -6.92 -11.95 2.90
N LEU A 113 -7.12 -10.65 3.17
CA LEU A 113 -6.06 -9.77 3.65
C LEU A 113 -5.55 -10.22 5.03
N THR A 114 -6.44 -10.55 5.95
CA THR A 114 -6.08 -10.99 7.31
C THR A 114 -5.24 -12.27 7.27
N ALA A 115 -5.70 -13.29 6.53
CA ALA A 115 -4.96 -14.53 6.35
C ALA A 115 -3.59 -14.29 5.70
N SER A 116 -3.53 -13.40 4.70
CA SER A 116 -2.28 -13.02 4.05
C SER A 116 -1.33 -12.34 5.05
N ILE A 117 -1.78 -11.35 5.82
CA ILE A 117 -0.93 -10.66 6.80
C ILE A 117 -0.38 -11.65 7.85
N VAL A 118 -1.21 -12.56 8.36
CA VAL A 118 -0.76 -13.59 9.31
C VAL A 118 0.34 -14.46 8.70
N PHE A 119 0.13 -14.97 7.48
CA PHE A 119 1.15 -15.71 6.76
C PHE A 119 2.43 -14.89 6.54
N HIS A 120 2.30 -13.62 6.17
CA HIS A 120 3.43 -12.72 5.95
C HIS A 120 4.30 -12.55 7.20
N ILE A 121 3.66 -12.31 8.35
CA ILE A 121 4.35 -12.14 9.64
C ILE A 121 5.11 -13.41 9.99
N ILE A 122 4.47 -14.58 9.89
CA ILE A 122 5.10 -15.87 10.17
C ILE A 122 6.28 -16.12 9.22
N HIS A 123 6.08 -15.94 7.91
CA HIS A 123 7.11 -16.15 6.90
C HIS A 123 8.32 -15.23 7.11
N ALA A 124 8.09 -13.93 7.32
CA ALA A 124 9.16 -12.95 7.52
C ALA A 124 9.92 -13.19 8.82
N THR A 125 9.22 -13.47 9.92
CA THR A 125 9.82 -13.63 11.25
C THR A 125 10.63 -14.91 11.35
N PHE A 126 10.09 -16.04 10.86
CA PHE A 126 10.73 -17.34 11.06
C PHE A 126 11.57 -17.78 9.87
N PHE A 127 11.11 -17.64 8.63
CA PHE A 127 11.80 -18.23 7.49
C PHE A 127 12.90 -17.34 6.91
N GLN A 128 12.72 -16.02 6.96
CA GLN A 128 13.71 -15.08 6.44
C GLN A 128 14.81 -14.75 7.46
N SER A 129 14.46 -14.63 8.75
CA SER A 129 15.41 -14.42 9.84
C SER A 129 16.37 -15.62 10.02
N LEU A 130 15.84 -16.85 10.05
CA LEU A 130 16.66 -18.06 10.20
C LEU A 130 17.59 -18.31 9.00
N ARG A 131 17.22 -17.89 7.79
CA ARG A 131 18.09 -18.02 6.61
C ARG A 131 19.29 -17.07 6.72
N THR A 132 19.06 -15.85 7.21
CA THR A 132 20.09 -14.81 7.28
C THR A 132 21.14 -15.12 8.34
N SER A 133 20.73 -15.62 9.51
CA SER A 133 21.67 -16.00 10.58
C SER A 133 22.53 -17.22 10.24
N ARG A 134 22.01 -18.13 9.40
CA ARG A 134 22.73 -19.34 8.98
C ARG A 134 23.79 -19.07 7.90
N THR A 135 23.65 -17.97 7.14
CA THR A 135 24.61 -17.56 6.10
C THR A 135 25.75 -16.67 6.62
N SER A 136 25.64 -16.09 7.81
CA SER A 136 26.69 -15.27 8.44
C SER A 136 27.61 -16.06 9.38
N ALA A 137 27.39 -17.37 9.51
CA ALA A 137 28.18 -18.28 10.36
C ALA A 137 29.19 -19.14 9.57
N THR A 138 29.41 -18.82 8.28
CA THR A 138 30.39 -19.45 7.39
C THR A 138 31.23 -18.37 6.73
#